data_AF-A0A1C5W6T3-F1
#
_entry.id   AF-A0A1C5W6T3-F1
#
_cell.length_a   1.000
_cell.length_b   1.000
_cell.length_c   1.000
_cell.angle_alpha   90.00
_cell.angle_beta   90.00
_cell.angle_gamma   90.00
#
_symmetry.space_group_name_H-M   'P 1'
#
loop_
_entity.id
_entity.type
_entity.pdbx_description
1 polymer ?
#
loop_
_entity_poly.entity_id
_entity_poly.type
_entity_poly.pdbx_seq_one_letter_code
_entity_poly.pdbx_strand_id
1 'polypeptide(L)'
;MKKIDSLILLINALSKSEKKALYLQAGENPTEKAYMKIFDIIDKKNITDIENIKKNYAKYYPINSFVPEANYLYQHILSTLVSLAIKKNANITYIIK
;
A
#
# COMPACT_ATOMS: atom_id res chain seq x y z
N MET A 1 1.00 -16.75 -5.98
CA MET A 1 1.01 -15.76 -7.08
C MET A 1 -0.23 -14.86 -7.03
N LYS A 2 -1.46 -15.40 -7.13
CA LYS A 2 -2.72 -14.61 -7.12
C LYS A 2 -2.81 -13.42 -6.14
N LYS A 3 -2.32 -13.57 -4.90
CA LYS A 3 -2.39 -12.49 -3.88
C LYS A 3 -1.54 -11.26 -4.24
N ILE A 4 -0.39 -11.44 -4.89
CA ILE A 4 0.46 -10.32 -5.33
C ILE A 4 -0.18 -9.66 -6.55
N ASP A 5 -0.77 -10.44 -7.47
CA ASP A 5 -1.53 -9.89 -8.59
C ASP A 5 -2.69 -9.01 -8.08
N SER A 6 -3.43 -9.47 -7.07
CA SER A 6 -4.48 -8.69 -6.42
C SER A 6 -3.95 -7.42 -5.75
N LEU A 7 -2.76 -7.47 -5.15
CA LEU A 7 -2.12 -6.30 -4.54
C LEU A 7 -1.76 -5.25 -5.60
N ILE A 8 -1.22 -5.67 -6.74
CA ILE A 8 -0.88 -4.77 -7.87
C ILE A 8 -2.16 -4.10 -8.40
N LEU A 9 -3.22 -4.88 -8.65
CA LEU A 9 -4.51 -4.35 -9.08
C LEU A 9 -5.09 -3.37 -8.08
N LEU A 10 -5.03 -3.70 -6.79
CA LEU A 10 -5.50 -2.83 -5.71
C LEU A 10 -4.77 -1.50 -5.70
N ILE A 11 -3.43 -1.51 -5.73
CA ILE A 11 -2.62 -0.27 -5.74
C ILE A 11 -2.96 0.61 -6.93
N ASN A 12 -3.13 0.01 -8.10
CA ASN A 12 -3.48 0.73 -9.32
C ASN A 12 -4.90 1.32 -9.29
N ALA A 13 -5.82 0.71 -8.54
CA ALA A 13 -7.19 1.19 -8.38
C ALA A 13 -7.33 2.35 -7.36
N LEU A 14 -6.34 2.59 -6.51
CA LEU A 14 -6.40 3.64 -5.49
C LEU A 14 -6.44 5.04 -6.11
N SER A 15 -7.31 5.90 -5.57
CA SER A 15 -7.35 7.33 -5.86
C SER A 15 -6.15 8.07 -5.27
N LYS A 16 -5.85 9.27 -5.79
CA LYS A 16 -4.77 10.12 -5.27
C LYS A 16 -4.90 10.41 -3.77
N SER A 17 -6.13 10.62 -3.28
CA SER A 17 -6.40 10.88 -1.86
C SER A 17 -6.16 9.66 -0.98
N GLU A 18 -6.53 8.46 -1.45
CA GLU A 18 -6.26 7.22 -0.73
C GLU A 18 -4.76 6.94 -0.68
N LYS A 19 -4.05 7.13 -1.80
CA LYS A 19 -2.57 7.02 -1.84
C LYS A 19 -1.92 7.98 -0.85
N LYS A 20 -2.38 9.23 -0.77
CA LYS A 20 -1.91 10.21 0.23
C LYS A 20 -2.18 9.73 1.66
N ALA A 21 -3.35 9.16 1.94
CA ALA A 21 -3.68 8.63 3.26
C ALA A 21 -2.77 7.47 3.67
N LEU A 22 -2.38 6.60 2.74
CA LEU A 22 -1.42 5.51 3.01
C LEU A 22 -0.06 6.04 3.47
N TYR A 23 0.47 7.07 2.79
CA TYR A 23 1.73 7.70 3.21
C TYR A 23 1.63 8.37 4.58
N LEU A 24 0.49 9.02 4.88
CA LEU A 24 0.27 9.67 6.17
C LEU A 24 0.15 8.66 7.33
N GLN A 25 -0.38 7.46 7.07
CA GLN A 25 -0.49 6.40 8.05
C GLN A 25 0.77 5.54 8.16
N ALA A 26 1.72 5.68 7.22
CA ALA A 26 2.99 4.97 7.27
C ALA A 26 3.93 5.66 8.27
N GLY A 27 4.36 4.95 9.32
CA GLY A 27 5.27 5.45 10.35
C GLY A 27 6.60 5.98 9.80
N GLU A 28 7.31 6.84 10.52
CA GLU A 28 8.45 7.62 9.98
C GLU A 28 9.73 6.80 9.74
N ASN A 29 9.87 5.65 10.41
CA ASN A 29 11.07 4.83 10.38
C ASN A 29 11.31 4.16 9.01
N PRO A 30 12.45 4.40 8.35
CA PRO A 30 12.76 3.83 7.03
C PRO A 30 12.83 2.29 6.99
N THR A 31 13.26 1.67 8.09
CA THR A 31 13.34 0.21 8.24
C THR A 31 11.95 -0.42 8.35
N GLU A 32 11.01 0.26 9.02
CA GLU A 32 9.62 -0.16 9.13
C GLU A 32 8.84 0.07 7.83
N LYS A 33 9.33 0.97 6.96
CA LYS A 33 8.73 1.34 5.67
C LYS A 33 9.12 0.44 4.48
N ALA A 34 9.76 -0.71 4.70
CA ALA A 34 10.16 -1.58 3.62
C ALA A 34 8.99 -1.97 2.70
N TYR A 35 7.83 -2.32 3.26
CA TYR A 35 6.58 -2.53 2.53
C TYR A 35 6.14 -1.33 1.66
N MET A 36 6.36 -0.08 2.09
CA MET A 36 6.04 1.12 1.29
C MET A 36 6.94 1.25 0.06
N LYS A 37 8.12 0.62 0.05
CA LYS A 37 8.95 0.58 -1.16
C LYS A 37 8.32 -0.25 -2.26
N ILE A 38 7.60 -1.32 -1.90
CA ILE A 38 6.84 -2.14 -2.85
C ILE A 38 5.73 -1.28 -3.47
N PHE A 39 5.02 -0.51 -2.64
CA PHE A 39 4.02 0.46 -3.09
C PHE A 39 4.61 1.45 -4.11
N ASP A 40 5.73 2.09 -3.78
CA ASP A 40 6.41 3.03 -4.67
C ASP A 40 6.82 2.39 -6.01
N ILE A 41 7.34 1.15 -5.99
CA ILE A 41 7.76 0.45 -7.21
C ILE A 41 6.55 0.20 -8.12
N ILE A 42 5.42 -0.22 -7.57
CA ILE A 42 4.21 -0.51 -8.34
C ILE A 42 3.57 0.80 -8.85
N ASP A 43 3.33 1.75 -7.95
CA ASP A 43 2.59 2.99 -8.25
C ASP A 43 3.36 3.94 -9.17
N LYS A 44 4.65 4.18 -8.89
CA LYS A 44 5.43 5.22 -9.61
C LYS A 44 6.12 4.69 -10.85
N LYS A 45 6.52 3.42 -10.87
CA LYS A 45 7.19 2.82 -12.04
C LYS A 45 6.22 2.09 -12.97
N ASN A 46 4.95 1.98 -12.59
CA ASN A 46 3.90 1.26 -13.33
C ASN A 46 4.32 -0.17 -13.71
N ILE A 47 5.10 -0.82 -12.84
CA ILE A 47 5.60 -2.18 -13.07
C ILE A 47 4.52 -3.15 -12.57
N THR A 48 4.05 -4.01 -13.47
CA THR A 48 3.08 -5.06 -13.16
C THR A 48 3.70 -6.46 -13.10
N ASP A 49 4.94 -6.62 -13.59
CA ASP A 49 5.66 -7.89 -13.53
C ASP A 49 6.22 -8.15 -12.12
N ILE A 50 5.76 -9.25 -11.51
CA ILE A 50 6.13 -9.66 -10.15
C ILE A 50 7.64 -9.85 -10.01
N GLU A 51 8.30 -10.47 -10.99
CA GLU A 51 9.73 -10.77 -10.88
C GLU A 51 10.56 -9.49 -10.96
N ASN A 52 10.17 -8.55 -11.83
CA ASN A 52 10.79 -7.23 -11.86
C ASN A 52 10.54 -6.42 -10.57
N ILE A 53 9.35 -6.51 -9.97
CA ILE A 53 9.06 -5.88 -8.67
C ILE A 53 9.98 -6.45 -7.59
N LYS A 54 10.06 -7.78 -7.46
CA LYS A 54 10.95 -8.45 -6.49
C LYS A 54 12.40 -8.05 -6.68
N LYS A 55 12.89 -8.05 -7.93
CA LYS A 55 14.27 -7.66 -8.27
C LYS A 55 14.55 -6.21 -7.92
N ASN A 56 13.60 -5.30 -8.18
CA ASN A 56 13.75 -3.89 -7.79
C ASN A 56 13.75 -3.74 -6.28
N TYR A 57 12.86 -4.44 -5.58
CA TYR A 57 12.75 -4.39 -4.13
C TYR A 57 14.04 -4.87 -3.44
N ALA A 58 14.59 -6.02 -3.86
CA ALA A 58 15.80 -6.61 -3.29
C ALA A 58 17.05 -5.70 -3.40
N LYS A 59 17.07 -4.76 -4.36
CA LYS A 59 18.16 -3.76 -4.47
C LYS A 59 18.14 -2.74 -3.32
N TYR A 60 16.97 -2.44 -2.77
CA TYR A 60 16.82 -1.50 -1.66
C TYR A 60 16.81 -2.22 -0.31
N TYR A 61 16.20 -3.40 -0.25
CA TYR A 61 16.05 -4.20 0.96
C TYR A 61 16.50 -5.65 0.70
N PRO A 62 17.82 -5.92 0.68
CA PRO A 62 18.34 -7.26 0.41
C PRO A 62 18.10 -8.25 1.56
N ILE A 63 17.91 -7.76 2.79
CA ILE A 63 17.71 -8.57 3.99
C ILE A 63 16.22 -8.87 4.23
N ASN A 64 15.33 -7.93 3.91
CA ASN A 64 13.89 -8.11 4.10
C ASN A 64 13.31 -9.04 3.02
N SER A 65 12.53 -10.03 3.43
CA SER A 65 11.82 -10.90 2.48
C SER A 65 10.65 -10.15 1.84
N PHE A 66 10.53 -10.24 0.52
CA PHE A 66 9.48 -9.56 -0.25
C PHE A 66 8.06 -10.00 0.15
N VAL A 67 7.84 -11.28 0.43
CA VAL A 67 6.48 -11.83 0.63
C VAL A 67 5.83 -11.32 1.93
N PRO A 68 6.50 -11.36 3.11
CA PRO A 68 5.98 -10.75 4.32
C PRO A 68 5.67 -9.25 4.16
N GLU A 69 6.54 -8.52 3.47
CA GLU A 69 6.40 -7.08 3.25
C GLU A 69 5.23 -6.76 2.31
N ALA A 70 5.05 -7.56 1.25
CA ALA A 70 3.88 -7.46 0.38
C ALA A 70 2.58 -7.78 1.14
N ASN A 71 2.60 -8.77 2.04
CA ASN A 71 1.45 -9.07 2.89
C ASN A 71 1.14 -7.92 3.85
N TYR A 72 2.16 -7.33 4.46
CA TYR A 72 1.99 -6.18 5.36
C TYR A 72 1.43 -4.98 4.59
N LEU A 73 1.96 -4.67 3.40
CA LEU A 73 1.43 -3.62 2.53
C LEU A 73 -0.05 -3.84 2.23
N TYR A 74 -0.45 -5.07 1.90
CA TYR A 74 -1.86 -5.39 1.66
C TYR A 74 -2.75 -5.07 2.88
N GLN A 75 -2.32 -5.47 4.09
CA GLN A 75 -3.05 -5.17 5.32
C GLN A 75 -3.10 -3.67 5.63
N HIS A 76 -1.99 -2.96 5.42
CA HIS A 76 -1.92 -1.51 5.56
C HIS A 76 -2.94 -0.82 4.65
N ILE A 77 -3.00 -1.22 3.38
CA ILE A 77 -3.96 -0.67 2.42
C ILE A 77 -5.40 -0.89 2.90
N LEU A 78 -5.76 -2.11 3.29
CA LEU A 78 -7.11 -2.40 3.77
C LEU A 78 -7.47 -1.60 5.03
N SER A 79 -6.56 -1.52 6.00
CA SER A 79 -6.76 -0.76 7.24
C SER A 79 -7.00 0.73 6.96
N THR A 80 -6.23 1.32 6.05
CA THR A 80 -6.40 2.71 5.62
C THR A 80 -7.75 2.92 4.94
N LEU A 81 -8.15 2.06 4.00
CA LEU A 81 -9.43 2.18 3.30
C LEU A 81 -10.63 2.05 4.24
N VAL A 82 -10.59 1.10 5.18
CA VAL A 82 -11.61 0.94 6.22
C VAL A 82 -11.70 2.20 7.08
N SER A 83 -10.56 2.73 7.51
CA SER A 83 -10.50 3.97 8.30
C SER A 83 -11.09 5.17 7.57
N LEU A 84 -10.84 5.29 6.26
CA LEU A 84 -11.43 6.34 5.42
C LEU A 84 -12.95 6.18 5.27
N ALA A 85 -13.43 4.96 5.06
CA ALA A 85 -14.85 4.66 4.95
C ALA A 85 -15.61 5.00 6.24
N ILE A 86 -15.06 4.62 7.40
CA ILE A 86 -15.63 4.95 8.72
C ILE A 86 -15.72 6.47 8.91
N LYS A 87 -14.63 7.20 8.63
CA LYS A 87 -14.61 8.67 8.75
C LYS A 87 -15.64 9.33 7.83
N LYS A 88 -15.77 8.85 6.59
CA LYS A 88 -16.78 9.35 5.65
C LYS A 88 -18.20 9.14 6.18
N ASN A 89 -18.52 7.95 6.69
CA ASN A 89 -19.85 7.63 7.23
C ASN A 89 -20.16 8.40 8.52
N ALA A 90 -19.17 8.58 9.40
CA ALA A 90 -19.31 9.44 10.58
C ALA A 90 -19.64 10.88 10.18
N ASN A 91 -18.89 11.46 9.24
CA ASN A 91 -19.12 12.83 8.76
C ASN A 91 -20.51 13.00 8.14
N ILE A 92 -21.01 12.02 7.38
CA ILE A 92 -22.38 12.04 6.85
C ILE A 92 -23.41 12.12 8.00
N THR A 93 -23.19 11.38 9.09
CA THR A 93 -24.09 11.37 10.24
C THR A 93 -24.17 12.74 10.95
N TYR A 94 -23.08 13.50 10.97
CA TYR A 94 -23.06 14.85 11.55
C TYR A 94 -23.70 15.93 10.66
N ILE A 95 -23.79 15.71 9.34
CA ILE A 95 -24.38 16.68 8.40
C ILE A 95 -25.92 16.60 8.37
N ILE A 96 -26.50 15.47 8.78
CA ILE A 96 -27.95 15.21 8.72
C ILE A 96 -28.64 15.42 10.09
N LYS A 97 -27.94 16.01 11.07
CA LYS A 97 -28.49 16.40 12.38
C LYS A 97 -28.59 17.91 12.49
#